data_AF-A0A9D4Q811-F1
#
_entry.id   AF-A0A9D4Q811-F1
#
_cell.length_a   1.000
_cell.length_b   1.000
_cell.length_c   1.000
_cell.angle_alpha   90.00
_cell.angle_beta   90.00
_cell.angle_gamma   90.00
#
_symmetry.space_group_name_H-M   'P 1'
#
loop_
_entity.id
_entity.type
_entity.pdbx_description
1 polymer ?
#
loop_
_entity_poly.entity_id
_entity_poly.type
_entity_poly.pdbx_seq_one_letter_code
_entity_poly.pdbx_strand_id
1 'polypeptide(L)'
;MASGVIVSYPSPAPHESRPTVFKKDRRMRHSKSDPVLMALSHNSFARYSEREKCWDSIDDLALEQLQSDASDAMTLEGLKSHYNCCFTCGVSWSEEQTCLDCSECGGYALHRPCPHCNGTCDGLWSRDLDATHKMRRAQWMGECKKAPRDNTPKNQQDS
;
A
#
# COMPACT_ATOMS: atom_id res chain seq x y z
N MET A 1 3.14 -0.20 49.67
CA MET A 1 3.85 -1.28 48.97
C MET A 1 2.92 -1.82 47.90
N ALA A 2 3.08 -1.39 46.63
CA ALA A 2 2.19 -1.77 45.53
C ALA A 2 2.89 -2.82 44.67
N SER A 3 2.36 -4.05 44.67
CA SER A 3 2.83 -5.14 43.82
C SER A 3 2.35 -4.93 42.40
N GLY A 4 3.27 -4.68 41.47
CA GLY A 4 3.01 -4.72 40.04
C GLY A 4 2.92 -6.16 39.54
N VAL A 5 1.84 -6.51 38.84
CA VAL A 5 1.74 -7.78 38.12
C VAL A 5 1.98 -7.51 36.65
N ILE A 6 3.14 -7.95 36.16
CA ILE A 6 3.49 -8.01 34.75
C ILE A 6 2.86 -9.26 34.15
N VAL A 7 1.96 -9.09 33.18
CA VAL A 7 1.39 -10.19 32.40
C VAL A 7 2.19 -10.30 31.09
N SER A 8 3.02 -11.33 31.01
CA SER A 8 3.74 -11.72 29.80
C SER A 8 3.02 -12.89 29.14
N TYR A 9 2.64 -12.74 27.87
CA TYR A 9 2.06 -13.82 27.07
C TYR A 9 3.16 -14.65 26.38
N PRO A 10 3.01 -15.97 26.27
CA PRO A 10 4.02 -16.83 25.64
C PRO A 10 4.06 -16.65 24.11
N SER A 11 5.29 -16.69 23.58
CA SER A 11 5.59 -16.63 22.14
C SER A 11 5.11 -17.89 21.41
N PRO A 12 4.44 -17.79 20.25
CA PRO A 12 4.09 -18.98 19.46
C PRO A 12 5.35 -19.62 18.86
N ALA A 13 5.47 -20.94 19.00
CA ALA A 13 6.56 -21.74 18.45
C ALA A 13 6.66 -21.63 16.92
N PRO A 14 7.86 -21.75 16.32
CA PRO A 14 8.02 -21.73 14.88
C PRO A 14 7.44 -23.01 14.27
N HIS A 15 6.62 -22.86 13.23
CA HIS A 15 6.11 -23.98 12.45
C HIS A 15 7.25 -24.57 11.59
N GLU A 16 7.41 -25.90 11.62
CA GLU A 16 8.27 -26.59 10.66
C GLU A 16 7.60 -26.63 9.29
N SER A 17 8.17 -25.92 8.31
CA SER A 17 7.77 -26.00 6.92
C SER A 17 8.50 -27.17 6.23
N ARG A 18 7.79 -28.27 5.93
CA ARG A 18 8.30 -29.32 5.02
C ARG A 18 8.30 -28.79 3.58
N PRO A 19 9.40 -28.91 2.80
CA PRO A 19 9.38 -28.56 1.39
C PRO A 19 8.81 -29.72 0.57
N THR A 20 7.65 -29.52 -0.06
CA THR A 20 7.21 -30.40 -1.15
C THR A 20 7.90 -29.97 -2.44
N VAL A 21 8.86 -30.79 -2.91
CA VAL A 21 9.55 -30.63 -4.19
C VAL A 21 8.55 -30.78 -5.33
N PHE A 22 8.20 -29.66 -5.98
CA PHE A 22 7.43 -29.68 -7.22
C PHE A 22 8.37 -29.98 -8.39
N LYS A 23 8.29 -31.19 -8.96
CA LYS A 23 9.05 -31.56 -10.16
C LYS A 23 8.45 -30.85 -11.37
N LYS A 24 9.20 -29.91 -11.96
CA LYS A 24 8.89 -29.27 -13.24
C LYS A 24 9.43 -30.13 -14.37
N ASP A 25 8.57 -30.98 -14.94
CA ASP A 25 8.87 -31.65 -16.21
C ASP A 25 8.83 -30.65 -17.36
N ARG A 26 10.02 -30.18 -17.76
CA ARG A 26 10.20 -29.26 -18.89
C ARG A 26 10.37 -30.05 -20.17
N ARG A 27 9.28 -30.54 -20.75
CA ARG A 27 9.31 -31.14 -22.11
C ARG A 27 9.13 -30.05 -23.16
N MET A 28 10.24 -29.43 -23.55
CA MET A 28 10.32 -28.48 -24.67
C MET A 28 9.92 -29.21 -25.97
N ARG A 29 8.79 -28.85 -26.58
CA ARG A 29 8.50 -29.24 -27.97
C ARG A 29 9.19 -28.21 -28.87
N HIS A 30 10.13 -28.68 -29.68
CA HIS A 30 10.81 -27.87 -30.69
C HIS A 30 9.85 -27.62 -31.85
N SER A 31 9.43 -26.37 -32.04
CA SER A 31 8.71 -25.95 -33.25
C SER A 31 9.75 -25.70 -34.35
N LYS A 32 9.73 -26.51 -35.41
CA LYS A 32 10.55 -26.33 -36.61
C LYS A 32 9.88 -25.27 -37.49
N SER A 33 10.55 -24.13 -37.70
CA SER A 33 10.21 -23.21 -38.77
C SER A 33 10.96 -23.62 -40.05
N ASP A 34 10.21 -23.78 -41.14
CA ASP A 34 10.71 -24.03 -42.51
C ASP A 34 11.44 -22.79 -43.07
N PRO A 35 12.60 -22.94 -43.74
CA PRO A 35 13.26 -21.84 -44.44
C PRO A 35 13.10 -22.00 -45.95
N VAL A 36 12.12 -21.32 -46.55
CA VAL A 36 12.15 -21.07 -48.00
C VAL A 36 11.62 -19.68 -48.26
N LEU A 37 12.51 -18.71 -48.48
CA LEU A 37 12.19 -17.54 -49.28
C LEU A 37 13.27 -17.38 -50.36
N MET A 38 12.77 -17.50 -51.59
CA MET A 38 13.49 -17.41 -52.85
C MET A 38 14.13 -16.03 -53.03
N ALA A 39 15.38 -16.06 -53.45
CA ALA A 39 16.12 -14.91 -53.95
C ALA A 39 15.65 -14.53 -55.36
N LEU A 40 15.39 -13.24 -55.59
CA LEU A 40 15.58 -12.52 -56.87
C LEU A 40 15.93 -11.07 -56.49
N SER A 41 17.19 -10.66 -56.55
CA SER A 41 17.96 -10.22 -57.74
C SER A 41 17.62 -8.79 -58.21
N HIS A 42 18.53 -7.88 -57.86
CA HIS A 42 18.98 -6.69 -58.61
C HIS A 42 17.95 -5.70 -59.16
N ASN A 43 17.84 -4.53 -58.50
CA ASN A 43 17.92 -3.27 -59.23
C ASN A 43 18.46 -2.14 -58.34
N SER A 44 19.70 -1.73 -58.60
CA SER A 44 20.33 -0.54 -58.03
C SER A 44 19.98 0.67 -58.89
N PHE A 45 19.01 1.48 -58.49
CA PHE A 45 18.87 2.84 -59.01
C PHE A 45 18.23 3.76 -57.98
N ALA A 46 19.09 4.51 -57.28
CA ALA A 46 18.87 5.83 -56.74
C ALA A 46 17.42 6.24 -56.41
N ARG A 47 16.97 5.94 -55.19
CA ARG A 47 16.26 6.89 -54.31
C ARG A 47 16.48 6.47 -52.86
N TYR A 48 17.64 6.81 -52.33
CA TYR A 48 17.73 7.13 -50.91
C TYR A 48 16.94 8.44 -50.75
N SER A 49 15.60 8.34 -50.78
CA SER A 49 14.77 9.42 -50.26
C SER A 49 15.09 9.44 -48.77
N GLU A 50 16.04 10.29 -48.42
CA GLU A 50 15.87 11.34 -47.40
C GLU A 50 14.55 11.16 -46.64
N ARG A 51 14.55 10.14 -45.79
CA ARG A 51 13.64 10.05 -44.69
C ARG A 51 14.52 10.01 -43.46
N GLU A 52 15.27 11.10 -43.32
CA GLU A 52 15.37 11.82 -42.05
C GLU A 52 13.93 11.89 -41.51
N LYS A 53 13.48 10.81 -40.87
CA LYS A 53 12.51 10.96 -39.78
C LYS A 53 13.31 11.78 -38.79
N CYS A 54 13.10 13.09 -38.82
CA CYS A 54 13.54 14.02 -37.79
C CYS A 54 13.02 13.44 -36.47
N TRP A 55 13.87 12.64 -35.83
CA TRP A 55 13.67 12.31 -34.43
C TRP A 55 14.05 13.58 -33.67
N ASP A 56 13.08 14.02 -32.88
CA ASP A 56 13.24 14.87 -31.72
C ASP A 56 13.53 16.35 -31.97
N SER A 57 12.45 17.08 -32.28
CA SER A 57 12.33 18.41 -31.70
C SER A 57 12.41 18.25 -30.18
N ILE A 58 13.43 18.84 -29.54
CA ILE A 58 13.63 18.81 -28.08
C ILE A 58 12.35 19.28 -27.36
N ASP A 59 11.57 20.14 -28.02
CA ASP A 59 10.29 20.64 -27.53
C ASP A 59 9.20 19.54 -27.47
N ASP A 60 9.18 18.58 -28.39
CA ASP A 60 8.21 17.46 -28.36
C ASP A 60 8.54 16.50 -27.21
N LEU A 61 9.82 16.21 -27.00
CA LEU A 61 10.28 15.38 -25.87
C LEU A 61 10.03 16.09 -24.52
N ALA A 62 10.24 17.41 -24.47
CA ALA A 62 9.93 18.21 -23.29
C ALA A 62 8.42 18.28 -23.00
N LEU A 63 7.59 18.33 -24.04
CA LEU A 63 6.13 18.30 -23.91
C LEU A 63 5.63 16.92 -23.44
N GLU A 64 6.18 15.83 -23.98
CA GLU A 64 5.89 14.47 -23.51
C GLU A 64 6.36 14.27 -22.06
N GLN A 65 7.53 14.79 -21.69
CA GLN A 65 8.02 14.74 -20.31
C GLN A 65 7.14 15.56 -19.36
N LEU A 66 6.71 16.77 -19.75
CA LEU A 66 5.78 17.58 -18.95
C LEU A 66 4.40 16.94 -18.81
N GLN A 67 3.91 16.28 -19.86
CA GLN A 67 2.67 15.51 -19.82
C GLN A 67 2.80 14.29 -18.92
N SER A 68 3.96 13.62 -18.94
CA SER A 68 4.30 12.50 -18.06
C SER A 68 4.39 12.95 -16.60
N ASP A 69 5.09 14.05 -16.32
CA ASP A 69 5.22 14.62 -14.98
C ASP A 69 3.88 15.12 -14.43
N ALA A 70 3.03 15.70 -15.29
CA ALA A 70 1.67 16.11 -14.92
C ALA A 70 0.73 14.92 -14.68
N SER A 71 0.98 13.77 -15.31
CA SER A 71 0.19 12.55 -15.12
C SER A 71 0.69 11.69 -13.94
N ASP A 72 1.94 11.84 -13.53
CA ASP A 72 2.49 11.26 -12.28
C ASP A 72 2.21 12.15 -11.04
N ALA A 73 1.68 13.36 -11.24
CA ALA A 73 1.28 14.24 -10.16
C ALA A 73 0.04 13.69 -9.43
N MET A 74 0.25 13.06 -8.27
CA MET A 74 -0.82 12.59 -7.40
C MET A 74 -1.73 13.76 -6.99
N THR A 75 -3.03 13.64 -7.25
CA THR A 75 -4.01 14.65 -6.81
C THR A 75 -4.12 14.64 -5.29
N LEU A 76 -4.53 15.77 -4.70
CA LEU A 76 -4.78 15.86 -3.25
C LEU A 76 -5.86 14.86 -2.79
N GLU A 77 -6.84 14.58 -3.63
CA GLU A 77 -7.84 13.54 -3.38
C GLU A 77 -7.21 12.14 -3.41
N GLY A 78 -6.35 11.86 -4.39
CA GLY A 78 -5.59 10.61 -4.45
C GLY A 78 -4.72 10.39 -3.20
N LEU A 79 -4.05 11.43 -2.71
CA LEU A 79 -3.27 11.38 -1.47
C LEU A 79 -4.15 11.04 -0.26
N LYS A 80 -5.32 11.67 -0.14
CA LYS A 80 -6.28 11.38 0.94
C LYS A 80 -6.76 9.92 0.87
N SER A 81 -7.10 9.43 -0.31
CA SER A 81 -7.52 8.04 -0.50
C SER A 81 -6.40 7.07 -0.11
N HIS A 82 -5.16 7.34 -0.51
CA HIS A 82 -4.01 6.53 -0.11
C HIS A 82 -3.78 6.54 1.41
N TYR A 83 -4.02 7.67 2.08
CA TYR A 83 -3.93 7.78 3.54
C TYR A 83 -5.06 7.05 4.28
N ASN A 84 -6.11 6.62 3.59
CA ASN A 84 -7.15 5.75 4.15
C ASN A 84 -6.83 4.25 3.96
N CYS A 85 -5.67 3.91 3.39
CA CYS A 85 -5.22 2.54 3.22
C CYS A 85 -4.20 2.14 4.28
N CYS A 86 -4.23 0.88 4.71
CA CYS A 86 -3.20 0.35 5.59
C CYS A 86 -1.84 0.28 4.89
N PHE A 87 -0.79 0.89 5.46
CA PHE A 87 0.55 0.87 4.85
C PHE A 87 1.29 -0.45 5.01
N THR A 88 0.73 -1.40 5.77
CA THR A 88 1.30 -2.74 6.01
C THR A 88 0.67 -3.81 5.11
N CYS A 89 -0.65 -3.79 4.93
CA CYS A 89 -1.36 -4.81 4.13
C CYS A 89 -2.15 -4.27 2.93
N GLY A 90 -2.22 -2.95 2.74
CA GLY A 90 -2.82 -2.31 1.56
C GLY A 90 -4.34 -2.26 1.53
N VAL A 91 -5.05 -2.81 2.53
CA VAL A 91 -6.52 -2.74 2.58
C VAL A 91 -7.02 -1.32 2.76
N SER A 92 -8.17 -1.01 2.18
CA SER A 92 -8.81 0.31 2.24
C SER A 92 -9.76 0.41 3.44
N TRP A 93 -9.42 1.23 4.43
CA TRP A 93 -10.29 1.45 5.59
C TRP A 93 -11.54 2.27 5.24
N SER A 94 -11.47 3.12 4.21
CA SER A 94 -12.64 3.84 3.72
C SER A 94 -13.67 2.93 3.05
N GLU A 95 -13.24 1.76 2.56
CA GLU A 95 -14.11 0.71 2.01
C GLU A 95 -14.49 -0.35 3.07
N GLU A 96 -14.34 -0.02 4.35
CA GLU A 96 -14.62 -0.91 5.49
C GLU A 96 -13.79 -2.21 5.51
N GLN A 97 -12.68 -2.26 4.76
CA GLN A 97 -11.80 -3.42 4.74
C GLN A 97 -10.82 -3.38 5.91
N THR A 98 -10.49 -4.56 6.44
CA THR A 98 -9.50 -4.70 7.52
C THR A 98 -8.85 -6.07 7.45
N CYS A 99 -7.61 -6.18 7.91
CA CYS A 99 -6.91 -7.45 8.06
C CYS A 99 -6.77 -7.75 9.57
N LEU A 100 -7.32 -8.88 10.01
CA LEU A 100 -7.34 -9.26 11.43
C LEU A 100 -5.93 -9.52 11.99
N ASP A 101 -5.04 -10.04 11.15
CA ASP A 101 -3.66 -10.37 11.52
C ASP A 101 -2.68 -9.20 11.33
N CYS A 102 -3.18 -8.02 10.97
CA CYS A 102 -2.37 -6.82 10.78
C CYS A 102 -2.47 -5.88 11.99
N SER A 103 -1.34 -5.58 12.63
CA SER A 103 -1.27 -4.70 13.81
C SER A 103 -1.75 -3.27 13.51
N GLU A 104 -1.48 -2.76 12.31
CA GLU A 104 -1.91 -1.45 11.85
C GLU A 104 -3.43 -1.40 11.61
N CYS A 105 -4.02 -2.50 11.17
CA CYS A 105 -5.47 -2.62 11.02
C CYS A 105 -6.17 -2.72 12.38
N GLY A 106 -5.70 -3.58 13.29
CA GLY A 106 -6.25 -3.72 14.64
C GLY A 106 -7.72 -4.15 14.68
N GLY A 107 -8.18 -4.87 13.65
CA GLY A 107 -9.51 -5.52 13.60
C GLY A 107 -10.71 -4.63 13.27
N TYR A 108 -10.50 -3.34 13.04
CA TYR A 108 -11.56 -2.41 12.64
C TYR A 108 -11.10 -1.60 11.43
N ALA A 109 -12.02 -0.88 10.76
CA ALA A 109 -11.72 0.04 9.67
C ALA A 109 -11.53 1.46 10.24
N LEU A 110 -12.25 2.47 9.74
CA LEU A 110 -12.16 3.85 10.24
C LEU A 110 -12.79 4.08 11.62
N HIS A 111 -13.78 3.26 11.98
CA HIS A 111 -14.54 3.45 13.21
C HIS A 111 -14.62 2.16 14.02
N ARG A 112 -14.71 2.32 15.34
CA ARG A 112 -14.96 1.20 16.25
C ARG A 112 -15.81 1.61 17.45
N PRO A 113 -16.44 0.65 18.13
CA PRO A 113 -17.05 0.88 19.43
C PRO A 113 -16.00 1.23 20.49
N CYS A 114 -16.45 1.96 21.52
CA CYS A 114 -15.62 2.38 22.64
C CYS A 114 -14.75 1.23 23.20
N PRO A 115 -13.41 1.35 23.18
CA PRO A 115 -12.51 0.34 23.69
C PRO A 115 -12.50 0.26 25.22
N HIS A 116 -12.92 1.31 25.94
CA HIS A 116 -12.93 1.32 27.40
C HIS A 116 -14.11 0.55 28.02
N CYS A 117 -15.26 0.53 27.34
CA CYS A 117 -16.48 -0.11 27.85
C CYS A 117 -17.10 -1.08 26.83
N ASN A 118 -16.28 -1.56 25.89
CA ASN A 118 -16.64 -2.47 24.80
C ASN A 118 -17.93 -2.06 24.07
N GLY A 119 -18.07 -0.77 23.76
CA GLY A 119 -19.22 -0.24 23.03
C GLY A 119 -20.49 0.03 23.84
N THR A 120 -20.57 -0.34 25.13
CA THR A 120 -21.82 -0.18 25.92
C THR A 120 -22.26 1.27 26.18
N CYS A 121 -21.45 2.27 25.82
CA CYS A 121 -21.77 3.69 25.96
C CYS A 121 -22.18 4.36 24.64
N ASP A 122 -22.32 3.58 23.56
CA ASP A 122 -22.59 4.08 22.21
C ASP A 122 -21.61 5.19 21.78
N GLY A 123 -20.37 5.11 22.29
CA GLY A 123 -19.27 5.99 21.92
C GLY A 123 -18.59 5.44 20.69
N LEU A 124 -18.57 6.21 19.62
CA LEU A 124 -17.86 5.88 18.39
C LEU A 124 -16.45 6.47 18.47
N TRP A 125 -15.45 5.63 18.20
CA TRP A 125 -14.06 6.02 18.17
C TRP A 125 -13.58 6.02 16.73
N SER A 126 -12.94 7.11 16.32
CA SER A 126 -12.39 7.28 14.98
C SER A 126 -10.91 6.95 14.99
N ARG A 127 -10.44 6.31 13.92
CA ARG A 127 -9.03 5.99 13.72
C ARG A 127 -8.22 7.27 13.60
N ASP A 128 -7.13 7.34 14.35
CA ASP A 128 -6.10 8.37 14.12
C ASP A 128 -5.16 7.87 13.03
N LEU A 129 -5.37 8.35 11.79
CA LEU A 129 -4.58 7.90 10.64
C LEU A 129 -3.09 8.25 10.80
N ASP A 130 -2.78 9.45 11.29
CA ASP A 130 -1.39 9.88 11.48
C ASP A 130 -0.69 9.02 12.53
N ALA A 131 -1.28 8.89 13.72
CA ALA A 131 -0.69 8.07 14.76
C ALA A 131 -0.65 6.58 14.36
N THR A 132 -1.65 6.09 13.65
CA THR A 132 -1.70 4.69 13.17
C THR A 132 -0.56 4.39 12.21
N HIS A 133 -0.35 5.23 11.21
CA HIS A 133 0.73 5.05 10.24
C HIS A 133 2.10 5.22 10.89
N LYS A 134 2.26 6.25 11.74
CA LYS A 134 3.51 6.52 12.45
C LYS A 134 3.93 5.38 13.36
N MET A 135 2.98 4.75 14.04
CA MET A 135 3.25 3.66 14.99
C MET A 135 3.14 2.26 14.37
N ARG A 136 2.69 2.14 13.12
CA ARG A 136 2.37 0.86 12.44
C ARG A 136 1.46 -0.03 13.29
N ARG A 137 0.54 0.60 14.03
CA ARG A 137 -0.37 -0.02 14.97
C ARG A 137 -1.63 0.80 15.08
N ALA A 138 -2.80 0.16 15.13
CA ALA A 138 -4.07 0.85 15.22
C ALA A 138 -4.14 1.82 16.42
N GLN A 139 -4.32 3.10 16.14
CA GLN A 139 -4.54 4.18 17.10
C GLN A 139 -5.93 4.78 16.94
N TRP A 140 -6.53 5.20 18.06
CA TRP A 140 -7.93 5.59 18.12
C TRP A 140 -8.11 6.86 18.95
N MET A 141 -8.95 7.76 18.44
CA MET A 141 -9.37 8.98 19.12
C MET A 141 -10.86 8.91 19.44
N GLY A 142 -11.21 9.27 20.66
CA GLY A 142 -12.59 9.31 21.13
C GLY A 142 -12.64 9.44 22.65
N GLU A 143 -13.84 9.57 23.17
CA GLU A 143 -14.09 9.63 24.61
C GLU A 143 -15.14 8.59 25.00
N CYS A 144 -14.94 7.97 26.15
CA CYS A 144 -15.95 7.07 26.71
C CYS A 144 -16.99 7.89 27.48
N LYS A 145 -18.26 7.80 27.09
CA LYS A 145 -19.36 8.54 27.78
C LYS A 145 -19.64 8.04 29.20
N LYS A 146 -19.09 6.87 29.58
CA LYS A 146 -19.20 6.28 30.92
C LYS A 146 -17.95 6.47 31.78
N ALA A 147 -16.83 6.90 31.19
CA ALA A 147 -15.64 7.16 31.97
C ALA A 147 -15.85 8.42 32.82
N PRO A 148 -15.41 8.44 34.09
CA PRO A 148 -15.30 9.69 34.84
C PRO A 148 -14.48 10.68 34.00
N ARG A 149 -14.98 11.90 33.80
CA ARG A 149 -14.18 12.96 33.20
C ARG A 149 -13.07 13.30 34.19
N ASP A 150 -11.88 12.77 33.97
CA ASP A 150 -10.69 13.22 34.69
C ASP A 150 -10.39 14.65 34.23
N ASN A 151 -10.92 15.61 34.98
CA ASN A 151 -10.59 17.03 34.86
C ASN A 151 -9.15 17.25 35.30
N THR A 152 -8.18 16.76 34.53
CA THR A 152 -6.77 17.05 34.77
C THR A 152 -6.43 18.31 33.99
N PRO A 153 -6.19 19.46 34.65
CA PRO A 153 -5.73 20.66 33.95
C PRO A 153 -4.36 20.34 33.33
N LYS A 154 -4.23 20.51 32.00
CA LYS A 154 -2.95 20.54 31.30
C LYS A 154 -2.14 21.69 31.89
N ASN A 155 -1.24 21.38 32.83
CA ASN A 155 -0.34 22.36 33.38
C ASN A 155 0.64 22.76 32.27
N GLN A 156 0.54 24.02 31.85
CA GLN A 156 1.50 24.67 30.98
C GLN A 156 2.85 24.70 31.72
N GLN A 157 3.85 24.02 31.18
CA GLN A 157 5.25 24.30 31.52
C GLN A 157 5.88 25.02 30.34
N ASP A 158 5.74 26.35 30.39
CA ASP A 158 6.72 27.28 29.83
C ASP A 158 8.03 27.11 30.62
N SER A 159 9.14 26.94 29.93
CA SER A 159 10.50 27.24 30.40
C SER A 159 11.40 27.51 29.21
#